data_AF-A0A2X2WRC3-F1
#
_entry.id   AF-A0A2X2WRC3-F1
#
_cell.length_a   1.000
_cell.length_b   1.000
_cell.length_c   1.000
_cell.angle_alpha   90.00
_cell.angle_beta   90.00
_cell.angle_gamma   90.00
#
_symmetry.space_group_name_H-M   'P 1'
#
loop_
_entity.id
_entity.type
_entity.pdbx_description
1 polymer ?
#
loop_
_entity_poly.entity_id
_entity_poly.type
_entity_poly.pdbx_seq_one_letter_code
_entity_poly.pdbx_strand_id
1 'polypeptide(L)'
;MSQGKYNFIPIFLCTIVFILFFSCQKKEKTYFETIAINDVKLSATPKPGTWRYNHDEKFQQFEDFQKSKKIKPEPGKNTIYLQPIGDFDKLQQKEIELTKDYLKIYFQLETKILPALPNRIFPKNVKRIFKNGQEQIFAGYVLDSFLIKRKPKDAIVFMGITERDLFPRPDWNYVFGLASYENGVGVTSMYRFANGRLTDSNFNESLLRLMKISSHEIGHMFGISHCLNANCVMNGTNTLTETDFHYARACSLCQRKLNSSIHYNNKKRLFELKEFFERHHLNSEFARAEKDIDLLP
;
A
#
# COMPACT_ATOMS: atom_id res chain seq x y z
N MET A 1 -6.51 -48.61 -78.93
CA MET A 1 -7.43 -48.71 -77.78
C MET A 1 -6.69 -49.53 -76.73
N SER A 2 -6.27 -49.08 -75.56
CA SER A 2 -6.82 -48.16 -74.57
C SER A 2 -5.65 -47.63 -73.71
N GLN A 3 -5.61 -46.32 -73.43
CA GLN A 3 -4.75 -45.72 -72.40
C GLN A 3 -5.66 -45.22 -71.27
N GLY A 4 -5.63 -45.90 -70.12
CA GLY A 4 -6.24 -45.41 -68.88
C GLY A 4 -5.24 -44.56 -68.10
N LYS A 5 -5.46 -43.23 -68.06
CA LYS A 5 -4.72 -42.32 -67.17
C LYS A 5 -5.40 -42.32 -65.79
N TYR A 6 -4.66 -42.74 -64.76
CA TYR A 6 -5.05 -42.60 -63.36
C TYR A 6 -4.88 -41.13 -62.92
N ASN A 7 -5.94 -40.55 -62.36
CA ASN A 7 -5.91 -39.24 -61.72
C ASN A 7 -5.15 -39.33 -60.39
N PHE A 8 -3.96 -38.72 -60.30
CA PHE A 8 -3.31 -38.42 -59.03
C PHE A 8 -4.01 -37.22 -58.38
N ILE A 9 -4.83 -37.48 -57.37
CA ILE A 9 -5.32 -36.47 -56.43
C ILE A 9 -4.14 -36.05 -55.55
N PRO A 10 -3.86 -34.74 -55.36
CA PRO A 10 -2.70 -34.33 -54.59
C PRO A 10 -2.95 -34.51 -53.09
N ILE A 11 -2.25 -35.47 -52.49
CA ILE A 11 -2.08 -35.65 -51.03
C ILE A 11 -1.16 -34.53 -50.50
N PHE A 12 -1.48 -33.28 -50.81
CA PHE A 12 -0.73 -32.10 -50.35
C PHE A 12 -1.62 -31.08 -49.63
N LEU A 13 -2.93 -31.32 -49.58
CA LEU A 13 -3.89 -30.48 -48.86
C LEU A 13 -4.23 -30.96 -47.44
N CYS A 14 -3.85 -32.19 -47.05
CA CYS A 14 -4.13 -32.68 -45.70
C CYS A 14 -3.04 -32.33 -44.65
N THR A 15 -1.83 -31.97 -45.07
CA THR A 15 -0.73 -31.63 -44.16
C THR A 15 -0.73 -30.18 -43.70
N ILE A 16 -1.39 -29.26 -44.42
CA ILE A 16 -1.51 -27.85 -44.00
C ILE A 16 -2.67 -27.64 -43.01
N VAL A 17 -3.69 -28.51 -43.03
CA VAL A 17 -4.84 -28.41 -42.10
C VAL A 17 -4.51 -28.93 -40.69
N PHE A 18 -3.49 -29.79 -40.54
CA PHE A 18 -3.10 -30.33 -39.23
C PHE A 18 -2.20 -29.40 -38.39
N ILE A 19 -1.57 -28.37 -38.98
CA ILE A 19 -0.71 -27.43 -38.25
C ILE A 19 -1.54 -26.34 -37.53
N LEU A 20 -2.81 -26.15 -37.90
CA LEU A 20 -3.68 -25.15 -37.28
C LEU A 20 -4.39 -25.62 -36.00
N PHE A 21 -4.27 -26.89 -35.60
CA PHE A 21 -4.96 -27.44 -34.43
C PHE A 21 -4.13 -27.50 -33.14
N PHE A 22 -2.86 -27.05 -33.14
CA PHE A 22 -1.95 -27.17 -31.98
C PHE A 22 -1.30 -25.87 -31.51
N SER A 23 -2.03 -24.75 -31.52
CA SER A 23 -1.57 -23.53 -30.82
C SER A 23 -2.67 -22.76 -30.11
N CYS A 24 -3.60 -23.48 -29.45
CA CYS A 24 -4.27 -22.93 -28.27
C CYS A 24 -3.44 -23.28 -27.03
N GLN A 25 -2.19 -22.81 -26.95
CA GLN A 25 -1.54 -22.68 -25.64
C GLN A 25 -2.36 -21.64 -24.87
N LYS A 26 -3.22 -22.10 -23.94
CA LYS A 26 -3.85 -21.18 -22.97
C LYS A 26 -2.72 -20.41 -22.31
N LYS A 27 -2.60 -19.12 -22.63
CA LYS A 27 -1.61 -18.22 -22.02
C LYS A 27 -1.79 -18.32 -20.51
N GLU A 28 -0.75 -18.77 -19.81
CA GLU A 28 -0.78 -18.83 -18.35
C GLU A 28 -1.08 -17.44 -17.80
N LYS A 29 -2.05 -17.37 -16.88
CA LYS A 29 -2.40 -16.10 -16.22
C LYS A 29 -1.20 -15.65 -15.39
N THR A 30 -0.88 -14.36 -15.51
CA THR A 30 0.09 -13.73 -14.61
C THR A 30 -0.44 -13.76 -13.17
N TYR A 31 0.46 -13.66 -12.19
CA TYR A 31 0.09 -13.56 -10.77
C TYR A 31 -1.00 -12.52 -10.52
N PHE A 32 -0.88 -11.31 -11.10
CA PHE A 32 -1.84 -10.23 -10.90
C PHE A 32 -3.20 -10.54 -11.52
N GLU A 33 -3.25 -11.18 -12.69
CA GLU A 33 -4.50 -11.63 -13.31
C GLU A 33 -5.18 -12.73 -12.50
N THR A 34 -4.40 -13.60 -11.85
CA THR A 34 -4.91 -14.65 -10.97
C THR A 34 -5.57 -14.06 -9.73
N ILE A 35 -4.87 -13.20 -8.97
CA ILE A 35 -5.42 -12.62 -7.74
C ILE A 35 -6.49 -11.53 -7.98
N ALA A 36 -6.61 -11.03 -9.21
CA ALA A 36 -7.65 -10.07 -9.58
C ALA A 36 -9.07 -10.63 -9.41
N ILE A 37 -9.25 -11.95 -9.50
CA ILE A 37 -10.53 -12.64 -9.25
C ILE A 37 -11.09 -12.29 -7.87
N ASN A 38 -10.20 -12.13 -6.88
CA ASN A 38 -10.63 -11.82 -5.53
C ASN A 38 -10.88 -10.33 -5.30
N ASP A 39 -10.46 -9.41 -6.17
CA ASP A 39 -10.57 -7.96 -5.93
C ASP A 39 -12.01 -7.54 -5.60
N VAL A 40 -12.24 -7.06 -4.37
CA VAL A 40 -13.57 -6.66 -3.90
C VAL A 40 -13.91 -5.31 -4.50
N LYS A 41 -14.95 -5.25 -5.35
CA LYS A 41 -15.36 -4.02 -5.99
C LYS A 41 -15.85 -3.00 -4.97
N LEU A 42 -15.49 -1.73 -5.20
CA LEU A 42 -16.04 -0.62 -4.43
C LEU A 42 -17.50 -0.38 -4.83
N SER A 43 -18.29 0.20 -3.93
CA SER A 43 -19.64 0.67 -4.26
C SER A 43 -19.60 1.65 -5.45
N ALA A 44 -20.53 1.49 -6.38
CA ALA A 44 -20.69 2.42 -7.50
C ALA A 44 -21.05 3.83 -7.02
N THR A 45 -21.83 3.93 -5.95
CA THR A 45 -22.28 5.19 -5.34
C THR A 45 -21.57 5.41 -4.00
N PRO A 46 -20.68 6.40 -3.88
CA PRO A 46 -20.08 6.81 -2.61
C PRO A 46 -21.14 7.31 -1.62
N LYS A 47 -20.94 7.04 -0.32
CA LYS A 47 -21.86 7.49 0.73
C LYS A 47 -21.45 8.87 1.24
N PRO A 48 -22.38 9.74 1.68
CA PRO A 48 -22.03 11.02 2.30
C PRO A 48 -20.97 10.87 3.40
N GLY A 49 -19.95 11.74 3.38
CA GLY A 49 -18.85 11.74 4.34
C GLY A 49 -17.66 10.81 4.03
N THR A 50 -17.84 9.84 3.13
CA THR A 50 -16.72 9.00 2.64
C THR A 50 -15.73 9.81 1.80
N TRP A 51 -14.48 9.36 1.71
CA TRP A 51 -13.45 10.02 0.91
C TRP A 51 -13.91 10.25 -0.53
N ARG A 52 -14.43 9.20 -1.17
CA ARG A 52 -14.90 9.23 -2.57
C ARG A 52 -16.16 10.07 -2.80
N TYR A 53 -16.88 10.45 -1.76
CA TYR A 53 -17.99 11.39 -1.86
C TYR A 53 -17.50 12.84 -1.81
N ASN A 54 -16.49 13.11 -0.98
CA ASN A 54 -15.96 14.46 -0.78
C ASN A 54 -14.89 14.85 -1.82
N HIS A 55 -14.32 13.88 -2.53
CA HIS A 55 -13.22 14.11 -3.47
C HIS A 55 -13.52 13.46 -4.83
N ASP A 56 -13.46 14.28 -5.87
CA ASP A 56 -13.49 13.81 -7.26
C ASP A 56 -12.05 13.56 -7.73
N GLU A 57 -11.67 12.28 -7.81
CA GLU A 57 -10.32 11.84 -8.14
C GLU A 57 -10.29 11.07 -9.45
N LYS A 58 -9.21 11.26 -10.21
CA LYS A 58 -9.01 10.55 -11.47
C LYS A 58 -8.49 9.14 -11.21
N PHE A 59 -9.07 8.16 -11.91
CA PHE A 59 -8.54 6.80 -11.93
C PHE A 59 -7.16 6.78 -12.58
N GLN A 60 -6.12 6.43 -11.83
CA GLN A 60 -4.78 6.23 -12.37
C GLN A 60 -4.70 4.86 -13.06
N GLN A 61 -4.56 4.82 -14.39
CA GLN A 61 -4.33 3.58 -15.12
C GLN A 61 -2.92 3.02 -14.84
N PHE A 62 -2.65 1.77 -15.24
CA PHE A 62 -1.31 1.20 -15.11
C PHE A 62 -0.30 1.97 -15.99
N GLU A 63 -0.71 2.36 -17.19
CA GLU A 63 0.11 3.07 -18.17
C GLU A 63 0.44 4.50 -17.68
N ASP A 64 -0.52 5.18 -17.05
CA ASP A 64 -0.31 6.48 -16.41
C ASP A 64 0.70 6.36 -15.27
N PHE A 65 0.54 5.32 -14.44
CA PHE A 65 1.49 5.02 -13.39
C PHE A 65 2.88 4.73 -13.95
N GLN A 66 3.02 3.99 -15.06
CA GLN A 66 4.33 3.69 -15.63
C GLN A 66 5.06 4.97 -16.08
N LYS A 67 4.33 5.92 -16.67
CA LYS A 67 4.84 7.22 -17.15
C LYS A 67 5.15 8.21 -16.03
N SER A 68 4.58 8.03 -14.83
CA SER A 68 4.80 8.96 -13.73
C SER A 68 6.26 8.95 -13.24
N LYS A 69 6.76 10.13 -12.89
CA LYS A 69 8.00 10.27 -12.11
C LYS A 69 7.71 9.74 -10.70
N LYS A 70 8.57 8.85 -10.22
CA LYS A 70 8.46 8.18 -8.92
C LYS A 70 9.82 7.72 -8.47
N ILE A 71 10.01 7.64 -7.15
CA ILE A 71 11.25 7.08 -6.60
C ILE A 71 11.29 5.58 -6.87
N LYS A 72 12.50 5.03 -7.05
CA LYS A 72 12.74 3.59 -7.17
C LYS A 72 13.98 3.23 -6.35
N PRO A 73 14.05 2.01 -5.78
CA PRO A 73 15.25 1.53 -5.14
C PRO A 73 16.41 1.52 -6.13
N GLU A 74 17.56 2.01 -5.68
CA GLU A 74 18.81 2.05 -6.42
C GLU A 74 19.89 1.35 -5.59
N PRO A 75 21.00 0.88 -6.20
CA PRO A 75 22.14 0.37 -5.45
C PRO A 75 22.58 1.38 -4.37
N GLY A 76 22.57 0.97 -3.11
CA GLY A 76 22.91 1.84 -1.97
C GLY A 76 21.80 2.79 -1.49
N LYS A 77 20.63 2.80 -2.14
CA LYS A 77 19.44 3.59 -1.73
C LYS A 77 18.17 2.74 -1.82
N ASN A 78 18.01 1.85 -0.85
CA ASN A 78 16.99 0.80 -0.85
C ASN A 78 16.43 0.47 0.54
N THR A 79 16.66 1.33 1.55
CA THR A 79 16.16 1.10 2.92
C THR A 79 14.96 2.00 3.22
N ILE A 80 13.96 1.43 3.88
CA ILE A 80 12.85 2.17 4.51
C ILE A 80 13.27 2.50 5.94
N TYR A 81 13.27 3.78 6.29
CA TYR A 81 13.51 4.22 7.67
C TYR A 81 12.21 4.72 8.30
N LEU A 82 11.92 4.23 9.50
CA LEU A 82 10.86 4.75 10.37
C LEU A 82 11.50 5.63 11.44
N GLN A 83 11.01 6.86 11.59
CA GLN A 83 11.43 7.80 12.61
C GLN A 83 10.27 8.02 13.58
N PRO A 84 10.27 7.38 14.76
CA PRO A 84 9.36 7.75 15.83
C PRO A 84 9.64 9.19 16.27
N ILE A 85 8.61 10.01 16.38
CA ILE A 85 8.67 11.41 16.79
C ILE A 85 7.64 11.66 17.88
N GLY A 86 8.13 11.62 19.11
CA GLY A 86 7.46 11.99 20.34
C GLY A 86 7.66 10.94 21.43
N ASP A 87 6.68 10.82 22.31
CA ASP A 87 6.74 10.03 23.54
C ASP A 87 5.77 8.85 23.44
N PHE A 88 6.30 7.64 23.29
CA PHE A 88 5.52 6.43 23.05
C PHE A 88 5.49 5.53 24.28
N ASP A 89 4.31 5.05 24.65
CA ASP A 89 4.18 4.00 25.67
C ASP A 89 4.62 2.61 25.14
N LYS A 90 4.63 1.60 26.01
CA LYS A 90 5.09 0.24 25.65
C LYS A 90 4.23 -0.41 24.56
N LEU A 91 2.93 -0.15 24.54
CA LEU A 91 2.04 -0.71 23.53
C LEU A 91 2.28 -0.01 22.19
N GLN A 92 2.37 1.32 22.17
CA GLN A 92 2.69 2.08 20.95
C GLN A 92 4.06 1.71 20.38
N GLN A 93 5.08 1.52 21.22
CA GLN A 93 6.39 1.02 20.79
C GLN A 93 6.28 -0.35 20.13
N LYS A 94 5.47 -1.25 20.70
CA LYS A 94 5.18 -2.57 20.12
C LYS A 94 4.44 -2.46 18.78
N GLU A 95 3.49 -1.54 18.64
CA GLU A 95 2.82 -1.28 17.36
C GLU A 95 3.80 -0.82 16.27
N ILE A 96 4.75 0.05 16.62
CA ILE A 96 5.78 0.55 15.70
C ILE A 96 6.72 -0.59 15.25
N GLU A 97 7.15 -1.45 16.18
CA GLU A 97 8.00 -2.61 15.85
C GLU A 97 7.29 -3.60 14.92
N LEU A 98 6.03 -3.95 15.23
CA LEU A 98 5.23 -4.83 14.38
C LEU A 98 4.92 -4.21 13.02
N THR A 99 4.72 -2.90 12.97
CA THR A 99 4.57 -2.17 11.70
C THR A 99 5.86 -2.21 10.90
N LYS A 100 7.04 -2.07 11.51
CA LYS A 100 8.33 -2.24 10.82
C LYS A 100 8.47 -3.64 10.21
N ASP A 101 8.13 -4.69 10.96
CA ASP A 101 8.17 -6.06 10.43
C ASP A 101 7.19 -6.27 9.27
N TYR A 102 5.95 -5.77 9.41
CA TYR A 102 4.96 -5.78 8.34
C TYR A 102 5.45 -5.05 7.09
N LEU A 103 5.98 -3.82 7.23
CA LEU A 103 6.44 -3.00 6.10
C LEU A 103 7.64 -3.65 5.39
N LYS A 104 8.53 -4.30 6.14
CA LYS A 104 9.64 -5.09 5.58
C LYS A 104 9.13 -6.19 4.66
N ILE A 105 8.12 -6.93 5.08
CA ILE A 105 7.48 -7.96 4.26
C ILE A 105 6.73 -7.32 3.08
N TYR A 106 5.92 -6.29 3.37
CA TYR A 106 5.00 -5.66 2.42
C TYR A 106 5.72 -5.02 1.24
N PHE A 107 6.88 -4.40 1.46
CA PHE A 107 7.66 -3.78 0.40
C PHE A 107 8.85 -4.64 -0.03
N GLN A 108 9.17 -5.72 0.69
CA GLN A 108 10.38 -6.55 0.52
C GLN A 108 11.66 -5.70 0.46
N LEU A 109 11.71 -4.67 1.31
CA LEU A 109 12.85 -3.77 1.49
C LEU A 109 13.28 -3.79 2.94
N GLU A 110 14.58 -3.64 3.19
CA GLU A 110 15.08 -3.51 4.56
C GLU A 110 14.38 -2.34 5.24
N THR A 111 13.86 -2.57 6.44
CA THR A 111 13.10 -1.56 7.19
C THR A 111 13.70 -1.42 8.58
N LYS A 112 14.10 -0.20 8.94
CA LYS A 112 14.80 0.09 10.20
C LYS A 112 14.04 1.17 10.98
N ILE A 113 14.02 1.05 12.30
CA ILE A 113 13.54 2.10 13.20
C ILE A 113 14.74 2.90 13.70
N LEU A 114 14.65 4.22 13.63
CA LEU A 114 15.63 5.13 14.22
C LEU A 114 15.28 5.45 15.68
N PRO A 115 16.24 5.92 16.49
CA PRO A 115 15.96 6.38 17.85
C PRO A 115 14.85 7.44 17.87
N ALA A 116 13.91 7.30 18.80
CA ALA A 116 12.80 8.23 18.94
C ALA A 116 13.29 9.66 19.19
N LEU A 117 12.64 10.62 18.53
CA LEU A 117 12.92 12.04 18.73
C LEU A 117 11.85 12.69 19.59
N PRO A 118 12.21 13.62 20.50
CA PRO A 118 11.24 14.24 21.39
C PRO A 118 10.34 15.24 20.66
N ASN A 119 9.14 15.47 21.22
CA ASN A 119 8.15 16.44 20.72
C ASN A 119 8.65 17.89 20.60
N ARG A 120 9.75 18.25 21.28
CA ARG A 120 10.35 19.59 21.23
C ARG A 120 10.86 20.01 19.85
N ILE A 121 10.93 19.09 18.88
CA ILE A 121 11.29 19.43 17.50
C ILE A 121 10.19 20.23 16.78
N PHE A 122 8.97 20.24 17.30
CA PHE A 122 7.85 20.99 16.74
C PHE A 122 7.76 22.38 17.39
N PRO A 123 8.11 23.46 16.66
CA PRO A 123 8.00 24.82 17.20
C PRO A 123 6.54 25.22 17.40
N LYS A 124 6.29 26.22 18.26
CA LYS A 124 4.91 26.63 18.61
C LYS A 124 4.06 27.07 17.41
N ASN A 125 4.67 27.70 16.41
CA ASN A 125 3.97 28.24 15.23
C ASN A 125 3.44 27.17 14.26
N VAL A 126 3.82 25.89 14.44
CA VAL A 126 3.31 24.77 13.62
C VAL A 126 2.30 23.91 14.38
N LYS A 127 1.89 24.38 15.57
CA LYS A 127 0.93 23.70 16.43
C LYS A 127 -0.41 24.43 16.43
N ARG A 128 -1.50 23.66 16.39
CA ARG A 128 -2.85 24.11 16.76
C ARG A 128 -3.19 23.49 18.12
N ILE A 129 -3.55 24.32 19.10
CA ILE A 129 -3.90 23.86 20.45
C ILE A 129 -5.37 24.19 20.69
N PHE A 130 -6.17 23.17 20.98
CA PHE A 130 -7.60 23.33 21.29
C PHE A 130 -7.83 23.61 22.77
N LYS A 131 -9.03 24.08 23.12
CA LYS A 131 -9.43 24.38 24.51
C LYS A 131 -9.29 23.20 25.47
N ASN A 132 -9.43 21.96 24.97
CA ASN A 132 -9.27 20.73 25.74
C ASN A 132 -7.80 20.29 25.91
N GLY A 133 -6.83 21.10 25.44
CA GLY A 133 -5.40 20.78 25.49
C GLY A 133 -4.90 19.84 24.39
N GLN A 134 -5.76 19.39 23.48
CA GLN A 134 -5.33 18.62 22.31
C GLN A 134 -4.39 19.47 21.45
N GLU A 135 -3.21 18.92 21.14
CA GLU A 135 -2.27 19.51 20.19
C GLU A 135 -2.34 18.79 18.85
N GLN A 136 -2.38 19.58 17.79
CA GLN A 136 -2.26 19.13 16.41
C GLN A 136 -1.04 19.77 15.75
N ILE A 137 -0.30 19.00 14.97
CA ILE A 137 0.93 19.43 14.29
C ILE A 137 0.67 19.56 12.79
N PHE A 138 1.19 20.63 12.20
CA PHE A 138 1.09 20.86 10.76
C PHE A 138 1.92 19.81 9.99
N ALA A 139 1.24 18.91 9.28
CA ALA A 139 1.87 17.76 8.61
C ALA A 139 2.90 18.21 7.56
N GLY A 140 2.61 19.29 6.81
CA GLY A 140 3.52 19.85 5.81
C GLY A 140 4.87 20.27 6.41
N TYR A 141 4.87 20.84 7.62
CA TYR A 141 6.13 21.16 8.31
C TYR A 141 6.95 19.90 8.63
N VAL A 142 6.29 18.81 9.07
CA VAL A 142 6.98 17.54 9.36
C VAL A 142 7.69 17.02 8.12
N LEU A 143 7.05 17.08 6.95
CA LEU A 143 7.68 16.69 5.69
C LEU A 143 8.81 17.65 5.31
N ASP A 144 8.48 18.90 5.03
CA ASP A 144 9.34 19.82 4.30
C ASP A 144 10.51 20.36 5.13
N SER A 145 10.23 20.64 6.40
CA SER A 145 11.20 21.29 7.29
C SER A 145 11.99 20.29 8.14
N PHE A 146 11.50 19.05 8.26
CA PHE A 146 12.11 18.05 9.12
C PHE A 146 12.56 16.80 8.36
N LEU A 147 11.65 16.02 7.77
CA LEU A 147 11.98 14.72 7.17
C LEU A 147 12.85 14.85 5.91
N ILE A 148 12.53 15.77 4.98
CA ILE A 148 13.33 15.98 3.76
C ILE A 148 14.80 16.28 4.11
N LYS A 149 15.02 17.15 5.09
CA LYS A 149 16.37 17.62 5.48
C LYS A 149 17.18 16.58 6.26
N ARG A 150 16.52 15.55 6.80
CA ARG A 150 17.15 14.54 7.69
C ARG A 150 17.11 13.13 7.11
N LYS A 151 16.60 12.96 5.89
CA LYS A 151 16.51 11.67 5.22
C LYS A 151 17.90 11.01 5.17
N PRO A 152 18.07 9.80 5.73
CA PRO A 152 19.33 9.07 5.65
C PRO A 152 19.76 8.88 4.19
N LYS A 153 21.07 8.88 3.94
CA LYS A 153 21.61 8.85 2.56
C LYS A 153 21.21 7.60 1.79
N ASP A 154 21.12 6.46 2.48
CA ASP A 154 20.72 5.16 1.95
C ASP A 154 19.20 4.92 1.99
N ALA A 155 18.43 5.91 2.46
CA ALA A 155 16.98 5.81 2.53
C ALA A 155 16.34 5.98 1.14
N ILE A 156 15.56 4.98 0.71
CA ILE A 156 14.60 5.19 -0.37
C ILE A 156 13.34 5.86 0.18
N VAL A 157 12.90 5.47 1.37
CA VAL A 157 11.72 5.99 2.07
C VAL A 157 12.13 6.44 3.47
N PHE A 158 11.61 7.58 3.90
CA PHE A 158 11.75 8.04 5.28
C PHE A 158 10.41 8.47 5.86
N MET A 159 9.84 7.62 6.70
CA MET A 159 8.52 7.78 7.29
C MET A 159 8.62 8.23 8.74
N GLY A 160 8.06 9.38 9.08
CA GLY A 160 7.81 9.77 10.45
C GLY A 160 6.60 9.02 11.01
N ILE A 161 6.68 8.58 12.26
CA ILE A 161 5.53 8.09 13.02
C ILE A 161 5.41 8.96 14.26
N THR A 162 4.26 9.56 14.52
CA THR A 162 4.07 10.43 15.69
C THR A 162 2.80 10.06 16.45
N GLU A 163 2.85 10.16 17.77
CA GLU A 163 1.67 10.06 18.64
C GLU A 163 0.87 11.37 18.68
N ARG A 164 1.35 12.45 18.05
CA ARG A 164 0.61 13.71 17.93
C ARG A 164 -0.35 13.69 16.77
N ASP A 165 -1.48 14.36 16.94
CA ASP A 165 -2.48 14.51 15.89
C ASP A 165 -1.95 15.43 14.77
N LEU A 166 -2.40 15.24 13.54
CA LEU A 166 -1.90 15.95 12.37
C LEU A 166 -3.00 16.73 11.67
N PHE A 167 -2.65 17.86 11.07
CA PHE A 167 -3.53 18.59 10.15
C PHE A 167 -2.77 19.01 8.88
N PRO A 168 -3.41 18.94 7.69
CA PRO A 168 -2.73 19.21 6.43
C PRO A 168 -2.81 20.68 6.00
N ARG A 169 -3.83 21.43 6.45
CA ARG A 169 -4.11 22.84 6.13
C ARG A 169 -5.00 23.45 7.22
N PRO A 170 -5.00 24.78 7.43
CA PRO A 170 -5.77 25.42 8.51
C PRO A 170 -7.27 25.10 8.52
N ASP A 171 -7.87 24.94 7.34
CA ASP A 171 -9.29 24.68 7.08
C ASP A 171 -9.69 23.19 7.21
N TRP A 172 -8.71 22.29 7.38
CA TRP A 172 -8.96 20.85 7.53
C TRP A 172 -8.98 20.43 8.99
N ASN A 173 -9.80 19.42 9.30
CA ASN A 173 -9.94 18.88 10.65
C ASN A 173 -8.68 18.14 11.10
N TYR A 174 -8.29 17.09 10.37
CA TYR A 174 -7.09 16.31 10.63
C TYR A 174 -6.73 15.45 9.40
N VAL A 175 -5.56 14.82 9.43
CA VAL A 175 -5.20 13.71 8.54
C VAL A 175 -4.57 12.57 9.37
N PHE A 176 -4.74 11.33 8.91
CA PHE A 176 -4.02 10.20 9.51
C PHE A 176 -2.57 10.13 9.06
N GLY A 177 -2.27 10.62 7.86
CA GLY A 177 -0.93 10.70 7.33
C GLY A 177 -0.82 11.71 6.20
N LEU A 178 0.41 11.96 5.76
CA LEU A 178 0.71 12.76 4.59
C LEU A 178 2.04 12.32 3.99
N ALA A 179 2.07 12.12 2.68
CA ALA A 179 3.28 11.74 1.95
C ALA A 179 3.64 12.72 0.83
N SER A 180 4.94 12.85 0.60
CA SER A 180 5.49 13.46 -0.61
C SER A 180 5.68 12.40 -1.69
N TYR A 181 5.06 12.62 -2.84
CA TYR A 181 5.18 11.75 -4.02
C TYR A 181 6.59 11.76 -4.64
N GLU A 182 7.38 12.82 -4.41
CA GLU A 182 8.68 13.01 -5.07
C GLU A 182 9.87 12.79 -4.14
N ASN A 183 9.75 13.20 -2.88
CA ASN A 183 10.90 13.23 -1.96
C ASN A 183 11.09 11.89 -1.22
N GLY A 184 10.13 10.97 -1.31
CA GLY A 184 10.13 9.71 -0.57
C GLY A 184 10.18 9.94 0.93
N VAL A 185 9.37 10.88 1.40
CA VAL A 185 9.14 11.16 2.83
C VAL A 185 7.65 11.22 3.10
N GLY A 186 7.25 10.90 4.33
CA GLY A 186 5.88 11.08 4.78
C GLY A 186 5.77 10.93 6.28
N VAL A 187 4.60 11.20 6.83
CA VAL A 187 4.32 11.06 8.25
C VAL A 187 2.99 10.36 8.45
N THR A 188 2.92 9.46 9.45
CA THR A 188 1.69 8.86 9.95
C THR A 188 1.48 9.26 11.41
N SER A 189 0.24 9.63 11.77
CA SER A 189 -0.18 9.89 13.14
C SER A 189 -0.89 8.69 13.74
N MET A 190 -0.42 8.25 14.90
CA MET A 190 -1.05 7.21 15.70
C MET A 190 -2.17 7.74 16.60
N TYR A 191 -2.30 9.07 16.73
CA TYR A 191 -3.11 9.74 17.75
C TYR A 191 -4.55 9.21 17.83
N ARG A 192 -5.14 8.88 16.67
CA ARG A 192 -6.54 8.49 16.57
C ARG A 192 -6.77 6.98 16.51
N PHE A 193 -5.73 6.16 16.31
CA PHE A 193 -5.89 4.76 15.91
C PHE A 193 -6.42 3.85 17.02
N ALA A 194 -6.17 4.17 18.28
CA ALA A 194 -6.75 3.44 19.40
C ALA A 194 -8.24 3.79 19.66
N ASN A 195 -8.78 4.81 18.97
CA ASN A 195 -10.11 5.35 19.21
C ASN A 195 -10.36 5.67 20.71
N GLY A 196 -9.36 6.30 21.35
CA GLY A 196 -9.30 6.50 22.79
C GLY A 196 -7.93 6.12 23.33
N ARG A 197 -7.90 5.57 24.56
CA ARG A 197 -6.65 5.06 25.15
C ARG A 197 -6.31 3.69 24.56
N LEU A 198 -5.06 3.49 24.19
CA LEU A 198 -4.55 2.18 23.78
C LEU A 198 -4.48 1.21 24.97
N THR A 199 -5.00 0.01 24.78
CA THR A 199 -5.04 -1.10 25.73
C THR A 199 -4.84 -2.41 24.96
N ASP A 200 -4.66 -3.53 25.66
CA ASP A 200 -4.56 -4.83 24.99
C ASP A 200 -5.82 -5.19 24.19
N SER A 201 -7.00 -4.70 24.60
CA SER A 201 -8.27 -5.03 23.94
C SER A 201 -8.46 -4.36 22.58
N ASN A 202 -7.88 -3.16 22.36
CA ASN A 202 -7.93 -2.45 21.08
C ASN A 202 -6.58 -2.42 20.34
N PHE A 203 -5.57 -3.14 20.86
CA PHE A 203 -4.22 -3.18 20.30
C PHE A 203 -4.22 -3.60 18.83
N ASN A 204 -4.87 -4.71 18.48
CA ASN A 204 -4.86 -5.22 17.10
C ASN A 204 -5.57 -4.28 16.12
N GLU A 205 -6.63 -3.60 16.56
CA GLU A 205 -7.36 -2.62 15.74
C GLU A 205 -6.49 -1.38 15.45
N SER A 206 -5.83 -0.86 16.48
CA SER A 206 -4.91 0.27 16.38
C SER A 206 -3.66 -0.07 15.55
N LEU A 207 -3.05 -1.24 15.78
CA LEU A 207 -1.94 -1.78 14.99
C LEU A 207 -2.31 -1.87 13.51
N LEU A 208 -3.47 -2.46 13.20
CA LEU A 208 -3.91 -2.64 11.83
C LEU A 208 -4.12 -1.28 11.12
N ARG A 209 -4.64 -0.28 11.83
CA ARG A 209 -4.76 1.09 11.31
C ARG A 209 -3.39 1.71 11.04
N LEU A 210 -2.42 1.56 11.94
CA LEU A 210 -1.05 2.04 11.71
C LEU A 210 -0.42 1.37 10.48
N MET A 211 -0.58 0.05 10.33
CA MET A 211 -0.09 -0.71 9.19
C MET A 211 -0.71 -0.22 7.87
N LYS A 212 -2.04 -0.07 7.83
CA LYS A 212 -2.79 0.39 6.66
C LYS A 212 -2.36 1.80 6.24
N ILE A 213 -2.36 2.75 7.17
CA ILE A 213 -2.00 4.13 6.85
C ILE A 213 -0.50 4.24 6.49
N SER A 214 0.40 3.56 7.21
CA SER A 214 1.83 3.63 6.87
C SER A 214 2.14 3.03 5.49
N SER A 215 1.53 1.90 5.14
CA SER A 215 1.71 1.31 3.80
C SER A 215 1.03 2.15 2.71
N HIS A 216 -0.10 2.78 3.01
CA HIS A 216 -0.76 3.75 2.13
C HIS A 216 0.14 4.94 1.80
N GLU A 217 0.66 5.62 2.83
CA GLU A 217 1.53 6.78 2.65
C GLU A 217 2.85 6.41 1.95
N ILE A 218 3.43 5.24 2.24
CA ILE A 218 4.59 4.75 1.48
C ILE A 218 4.21 4.43 0.02
N GLY A 219 3.01 3.93 -0.24
CA GLY A 219 2.50 3.71 -1.59
C GLY A 219 2.47 5.00 -2.43
N HIS A 220 2.08 6.13 -1.81
CA HIS A 220 2.16 7.45 -2.44
C HIS A 220 3.60 7.84 -2.80
N MET A 221 4.57 7.55 -1.94
CA MET A 221 5.98 7.81 -2.22
C MET A 221 6.50 7.03 -3.44
N PHE A 222 5.94 5.84 -3.69
CA PHE A 222 6.21 5.04 -4.90
C PHE A 222 5.31 5.41 -6.11
N GLY A 223 4.56 6.51 -6.03
CA GLY A 223 3.80 7.09 -7.13
C GLY A 223 2.38 6.54 -7.32
N ILE A 224 1.87 5.74 -6.38
CA ILE A 224 0.51 5.20 -6.44
C ILE A 224 -0.45 6.28 -5.91
N SER A 225 -1.40 6.72 -6.72
CA SER A 225 -2.48 7.60 -6.27
C SER A 225 -3.54 6.81 -5.49
N HIS A 226 -4.55 7.51 -4.94
CA HIS A 226 -5.69 6.81 -4.38
C HIS A 226 -6.30 5.82 -5.38
N CYS A 227 -6.61 4.63 -4.87
CA CYS A 227 -7.16 3.53 -5.65
C CYS A 227 -8.67 3.69 -5.77
N LEU A 228 -9.19 3.60 -7.00
CA LEU A 228 -10.62 3.60 -7.29
C LEU A 228 -11.09 2.26 -7.90
N ASN A 229 -10.19 1.25 -7.98
CA ASN A 229 -10.45 -0.04 -8.63
C ASN A 229 -11.20 -1.05 -7.75
N ALA A 230 -10.83 -1.12 -6.47
CA ALA A 230 -11.29 -2.13 -5.53
C ALA A 230 -11.04 -1.66 -4.09
N ASN A 231 -11.61 -2.36 -3.11
CA ASN A 231 -11.25 -2.25 -1.70
C ASN A 231 -9.76 -2.63 -1.56
N CYS A 232 -8.96 -1.64 -1.18
CA CYS A 232 -7.53 -1.59 -1.34
C CYS A 232 -6.95 -0.67 -0.25
N VAL A 233 -5.79 -1.02 0.28
CA VAL A 233 -5.06 -0.16 1.23
C VAL A 233 -4.75 1.24 0.67
N MET A 234 -4.70 1.39 -0.64
CA MET A 234 -4.52 2.68 -1.31
C MET A 234 -5.82 3.46 -1.50
N ASN A 235 -6.97 3.02 -0.99
CA ASN A 235 -8.18 3.85 -0.99
C ASN A 235 -7.98 5.04 -0.03
N GLY A 236 -8.37 6.24 -0.44
CA GLY A 236 -8.41 7.40 0.46
C GLY A 236 -9.44 7.19 1.57
N THR A 237 -9.21 7.81 2.73
CA THR A 237 -10.06 7.64 3.91
C THR A 237 -10.20 8.95 4.70
N ASN A 238 -11.43 9.27 5.11
CA ASN A 238 -11.73 10.42 5.97
C ASN A 238 -11.91 10.03 7.45
N THR A 239 -12.15 8.76 7.75
CA THR A 239 -12.60 8.32 9.08
C THR A 239 -11.99 6.97 9.46
N LEU A 240 -11.94 6.66 10.76
CA LEU A 240 -11.49 5.34 11.23
C LEU A 240 -12.37 4.22 10.65
N THR A 241 -13.69 4.40 10.63
CA THR A 241 -14.64 3.42 10.07
C THR A 241 -14.37 3.12 8.59
N GLU A 242 -14.02 4.13 7.80
CA GLU A 242 -13.62 3.94 6.40
C GLU A 242 -12.28 3.21 6.29
N THR A 243 -11.30 3.56 7.13
CA THR A 243 -10.01 2.83 7.24
C THR A 243 -10.20 1.36 7.63
N ASP A 244 -11.12 1.06 8.55
CA ASP A 244 -11.39 -0.30 9.02
C ASP A 244 -12.09 -1.14 7.95
N PHE A 245 -12.97 -0.51 7.17
CA PHE A 245 -13.63 -1.15 6.04
C PHE A 245 -12.65 -1.56 4.95
N HIS A 246 -11.58 -0.79 4.73
CA HIS A 246 -10.56 -1.10 3.74
C HIS A 246 -9.58 -2.18 4.20
N TYR A 247 -9.17 -3.09 3.32
CA TYR A 247 -8.16 -4.11 3.63
C TYR A 247 -6.73 -3.53 3.62
N ALA A 248 -5.82 -4.13 4.39
CA ALA A 248 -4.38 -3.88 4.28
C ALA A 248 -3.79 -4.43 2.97
N ARG A 249 -4.54 -5.28 2.27
CA ARG A 249 -4.22 -5.76 0.93
C ARG A 249 -4.29 -4.64 -0.11
N ALA A 250 -3.23 -4.46 -0.90
CA ALA A 250 -3.31 -3.75 -2.18
C ALA A 250 -4.07 -4.61 -3.21
N CYS A 251 -4.98 -4.02 -3.98
CA CYS A 251 -5.67 -4.73 -5.07
C CYS A 251 -4.70 -5.19 -6.16
N SER A 252 -5.13 -6.10 -7.03
CA SER A 252 -4.29 -6.66 -8.10
C SER A 252 -3.61 -5.58 -8.95
N LEU A 253 -4.33 -4.51 -9.30
CA LEU A 253 -3.80 -3.37 -10.04
C LEU A 253 -2.73 -2.59 -9.26
N CYS A 254 -2.97 -2.31 -7.96
CA CYS A 254 -1.99 -1.59 -7.14
C CYS A 254 -0.75 -2.45 -6.85
N GLN A 255 -0.90 -3.77 -6.68
CA GLN A 255 0.24 -4.69 -6.60
C GLN A 255 1.03 -4.70 -7.91
N ARG A 256 0.36 -4.72 -9.07
CA ARG A 256 1.03 -4.64 -10.38
C ARG A 256 1.80 -3.33 -10.55
N LYS A 257 1.20 -2.20 -10.19
CA LYS A 257 1.87 -0.88 -10.16
C LYS A 257 3.10 -0.92 -9.27
N LEU A 258 2.92 -1.32 -8.00
CA LEU A 258 4.00 -1.35 -7.02
C LEU A 258 5.16 -2.25 -7.49
N ASN A 259 4.87 -3.47 -7.93
CA ASN A 259 5.86 -4.44 -8.40
C ASN A 259 6.65 -3.97 -9.63
N SER A 260 6.07 -3.10 -10.47
CA SER A 260 6.76 -2.51 -11.61
C SER A 260 7.77 -1.40 -11.23
N SER A 261 7.74 -0.94 -9.97
CA SER A 261 8.66 0.09 -9.45
C SER A 261 9.60 -0.45 -8.37
N ILE A 262 9.10 -1.37 -7.55
CA ILE A 262 9.87 -2.13 -6.58
C ILE A 262 9.72 -3.61 -6.89
N HIS A 263 10.69 -4.20 -7.58
CA HIS A 263 10.63 -5.61 -7.92
C HIS A 263 10.73 -6.47 -6.66
N TYR A 264 9.60 -7.07 -6.28
CA TYR A 264 9.47 -8.00 -5.16
C TYR A 264 8.93 -9.35 -5.66
N ASN A 265 9.19 -10.42 -4.91
CA ASN A 265 8.64 -11.74 -5.17
C ASN A 265 7.19 -11.81 -4.66
N ASN A 266 6.24 -11.80 -5.60
CA ASN A 266 4.80 -11.81 -5.33
C ASN A 266 4.36 -12.95 -4.41
N LYS A 267 4.78 -14.21 -4.70
CA LYS A 267 4.37 -15.39 -3.91
C LYS A 267 4.96 -15.33 -2.51
N LYS A 268 6.26 -15.09 -2.39
CA LYS A 268 6.95 -14.98 -1.09
C LYS A 268 6.30 -13.92 -0.20
N ARG A 269 6.07 -12.73 -0.76
CA ARG A 269 5.39 -11.63 -0.07
C ARG A 269 4.02 -12.03 0.44
N LEU A 270 3.20 -12.71 -0.38
CA LEU A 270 1.86 -13.12 0.00
C LEU A 270 1.89 -14.16 1.14
N PHE A 271 2.76 -15.17 1.05
CA PHE A 271 2.93 -16.17 2.12
C PHE A 271 3.41 -15.56 3.43
N GLU A 272 4.44 -14.72 3.39
CA GLU A 272 4.96 -14.05 4.59
C GLU A 272 3.93 -13.11 5.23
N LEU A 273 3.10 -12.42 4.42
CA LEU A 273 1.99 -11.62 4.93
C LEU A 273 0.92 -12.49 5.59
N LYS A 274 0.54 -13.63 4.99
CA LYS A 274 -0.40 -14.58 5.62
C LYS A 274 0.11 -15.01 7.00
N GLU A 275 1.35 -15.49 7.08
CA GLU A 275 1.95 -15.93 8.34
C GLU A 275 2.02 -14.82 9.39
N PHE A 276 2.34 -13.59 8.96
CA PHE A 276 2.33 -12.42 9.84
C PHE A 276 0.92 -12.16 10.40
N PHE A 277 -0.10 -12.15 9.53
CA PHE A 277 -1.48 -11.91 9.96
C PHE A 277 -2.00 -13.00 10.89
N GLU A 278 -1.64 -14.26 10.64
CA GLU A 278 -1.98 -15.40 11.50
C GLU A 278 -1.37 -15.26 12.90
N ARG A 279 -0.04 -15.04 12.96
CA ARG A 279 0.71 -14.90 14.21
C ARG A 279 0.20 -13.78 15.10
N HIS A 280 -0.32 -12.70 14.51
CA HIS A 280 -0.81 -11.54 15.22
C HIS A 280 -2.34 -11.48 15.33
N HIS A 281 -3.05 -12.55 14.97
CA HIS A 281 -4.52 -12.65 15.04
C HIS A 281 -5.26 -11.54 14.29
N LEU A 282 -4.73 -11.15 13.12
CA LEU A 282 -5.33 -10.17 12.21
C LEU A 282 -6.27 -10.89 11.22
N ASN A 283 -7.33 -11.49 11.76
CA ASN A 283 -8.16 -12.49 11.09
C ASN A 283 -8.74 -12.04 9.73
N SER A 284 -9.18 -10.79 9.60
CA SER A 284 -9.73 -10.27 8.34
C SER A 284 -8.67 -10.20 7.23
N GLU A 285 -7.43 -9.82 7.56
CA GLU A 285 -6.34 -9.75 6.60
C GLU A 285 -5.76 -11.14 6.30
N PHE A 286 -5.71 -12.01 7.31
CA PHE A 286 -5.35 -13.42 7.17
C PHE A 286 -6.27 -14.14 6.17
N ALA A 287 -7.58 -14.14 6.41
CA ALA A 287 -8.56 -14.77 5.53
C ALA A 287 -8.52 -14.18 4.10
N ARG A 288 -8.15 -12.90 3.99
CA ARG A 288 -7.99 -12.23 2.71
C ARG A 288 -6.73 -12.67 1.96
N ALA A 289 -5.63 -12.93 2.67
CA ALA A 289 -4.41 -13.49 2.09
C ALA A 289 -4.60 -14.95 1.68
N GLU A 290 -5.31 -15.76 2.48
CA GLU A 290 -5.62 -17.16 2.15
C GLU A 290 -6.37 -17.29 0.83
N LYS A 291 -7.41 -16.47 0.62
CA LYS A 291 -8.15 -16.46 -0.63
C LYS A 291 -7.27 -16.25 -1.86
N ASP A 292 -6.23 -15.41 -1.76
CA ASP A 292 -5.30 -15.20 -2.87
C ASP A 292 -4.35 -16.40 -3.04
N ILE A 293 -3.91 -17.02 -1.95
CA ILE A 293 -3.04 -18.21 -1.95
C ILE A 293 -3.75 -19.39 -2.62
N ASP A 294 -5.04 -19.59 -2.32
CA ASP A 294 -5.85 -20.70 -2.87
C ASP A 294 -6.00 -20.64 -4.40
N LEU A 295 -5.74 -19.48 -5.01
CA LEU A 295 -5.77 -19.30 -6.47
C LEU A 295 -4.40 -19.56 -7.13
N LEU A 296 -3.32 -19.67 -6.35
CA LEU A 296 -1.98 -19.85 -6.88
C LEU A 296 -1.66 -21.33 -7.07
N PRO A 297 -0.93 -21.68 -8.15
CA PRO A 297 -0.45 -23.04 -8.36
C PRO A 297 0.73 -23.37 -7.45
#